data_AF-G8DMG4-F1
#
_entry.id   AF-G8DMG4-F1
#
_cell.length_a   1.000
_cell.length_b   1.000
_cell.length_c   1.000
_cell.angle_alpha   90.00
_cell.angle_beta   90.00
_cell.angle_gamma   90.00
#
_symmetry.space_group_name_H-M   'P 1'
#
loop_
_entity.id
_entity.type
_entity.pdbx_description
1 polymer ?
#
loop_
_entity_poly.entity_id
_entity_poly.type
_entity_poly.pdbx_seq_one_letter_code
_entity_poly.pdbx_strand_id
1 'polypeptide(L)'
;GFAWWSGNARLINVSGKLLGAHVAHAGLMVFWAGAMVLFEVSHFVPEKPLYEQGFILIQHLATLGYGIGPGGEITSTVPYFAVGVIHLISSAVLGFGGIYHSLLGPDTLEESFPFFGYDWRDKNKMTTILGIHLCLLGTGAFLLVIKAMYLGGVYDTWAPGGGDVRYITTPTLNPIVIFGYVFRSPFGGDGWVVAVNNMEDIIGGHIWVGVLCITGGIWHIFTKPFSW
;
A
#
# COMPACT_ATOMS: atom_id res chain seq x y z
N GLY A 1 32.54 -13.73 7.34
CA GLY A 1 31.53 -14.75 7.70
C GLY A 1 30.64 -15.19 6.54
N PHE A 2 30.25 -14.29 5.63
CA PHE A 2 29.29 -14.63 4.54
C PHE A 2 29.95 -14.63 3.16
N ALA A 3 29.63 -15.61 2.31
CA ALA A 3 30.02 -15.65 0.90
C ALA A 3 29.23 -14.61 0.06
N TRP A 4 29.63 -14.40 -1.20
CA TRP A 4 29.08 -13.34 -2.06
C TRP A 4 27.58 -13.50 -2.37
N TRP A 5 27.10 -14.74 -2.56
CA TRP A 5 25.69 -15.05 -2.82
C TRP A 5 24.78 -14.78 -1.60
N SER A 6 25.37 -14.69 -0.41
CA SER A 6 24.73 -14.25 0.85
C SER A 6 25.19 -12.84 1.27
N GLY A 7 25.63 -12.02 0.30
CA GLY A 7 26.32 -10.75 0.56
C GLY A 7 25.54 -9.78 1.44
N ASN A 8 24.22 -9.73 1.28
CA ASN A 8 23.35 -8.82 2.05
C ASN A 8 23.31 -9.15 3.55
N ALA A 9 23.63 -10.38 3.97
CA ALA A 9 23.75 -10.73 5.40
C ALA A 9 24.89 -9.97 6.10
N ARG A 10 25.80 -9.36 5.34
CA ARG A 10 26.83 -8.45 5.88
C ARG A 10 26.25 -7.11 6.33
N LEU A 11 25.01 -6.78 5.95
CA LEU A 11 24.36 -5.51 6.27
C LEU A 11 23.65 -5.47 7.62
N ILE A 12 23.58 -6.61 8.33
CA ILE A 12 22.77 -6.76 9.55
C ILE A 12 23.06 -5.67 10.59
N ASN A 13 24.33 -5.30 10.79
CA ASN A 13 24.75 -4.33 11.82
C ASN A 13 25.31 -3.02 11.24
N VAL A 14 24.99 -2.68 9.98
CA VAL A 14 25.37 -1.39 9.36
C VAL A 14 24.12 -0.64 8.95
N SER A 15 23.46 -0.06 9.95
CA SER A 15 22.11 0.53 9.85
C SER A 15 21.98 1.60 8.76
N GLY A 16 23.02 2.38 8.48
CA GLY A 16 23.03 3.39 7.42
C GLY A 16 23.03 2.77 6.02
N LYS A 17 23.91 1.79 5.76
CA LYS A 17 23.92 1.06 4.48
C LYS A 17 22.65 0.24 4.29
N LEU A 18 22.16 -0.39 5.36
CA LEU A 18 20.91 -1.15 5.31
C LEU A 18 19.70 -0.25 5.03
N LEU A 19 19.64 0.95 5.63
CA LEU A 19 18.65 1.98 5.28
C LEU A 19 18.73 2.31 3.78
N GLY A 20 19.93 2.57 3.25
CA GLY A 20 20.14 2.84 1.84
C GLY A 20 19.62 1.73 0.93
N ALA A 21 19.89 0.46 1.27
CA ALA A 21 19.38 -0.69 0.53
C ALA A 21 17.83 -0.75 0.53
N HIS A 22 17.19 -0.51 1.67
CA HIS A 22 15.72 -0.50 1.77
C HIS A 22 15.10 0.65 0.97
N VAL A 23 15.66 1.86 1.06
CA VAL A 23 15.15 3.04 0.35
C VAL A 23 15.35 2.90 -1.17
N ALA A 24 16.50 2.38 -1.60
CA ALA A 24 16.75 2.09 -3.02
C ALA A 24 15.77 1.04 -3.55
N HIS A 25 15.52 -0.03 -2.77
CA HIS A 25 14.55 -1.06 -3.14
C HIS A 25 13.12 -0.51 -3.23
N ALA A 26 12.71 0.36 -2.31
CA ALA A 26 11.46 1.10 -2.44
C ALA A 26 11.40 1.94 -3.73
N GLY A 27 12.51 2.60 -4.08
CA GLY A 27 12.67 3.28 -5.36
C GLY A 27 12.42 2.38 -6.57
N LEU A 28 12.94 1.14 -6.57
CA LEU A 28 12.69 0.17 -7.65
C LEU A 28 11.20 -0.22 -7.78
N MET A 29 10.51 -0.45 -6.65
CA MET A 29 9.08 -0.77 -6.67
C MET A 29 8.25 0.39 -7.23
N VAL A 30 8.55 1.62 -6.79
CA VAL A 30 7.85 2.83 -7.26
C VAL A 30 8.19 3.15 -8.72
N PHE A 31 9.44 2.89 -9.15
CA PHE A 31 9.85 3.00 -10.55
C PHE A 31 9.05 2.05 -11.43
N TRP A 32 8.95 0.77 -11.04
CA TRP A 32 8.18 -0.22 -11.77
C TRP A 32 6.71 0.21 -11.90
N ALA A 33 6.08 0.65 -10.81
CA ALA A 33 4.70 1.12 -10.85
C ALA A 33 4.52 2.27 -11.85
N GLY A 34 5.40 3.28 -11.81
CA GLY A 34 5.33 4.43 -12.73
C GLY A 34 5.58 4.05 -14.18
N ALA A 35 6.68 3.36 -14.45
CA ALA A 35 7.07 2.94 -15.80
C ALA A 35 6.04 1.99 -16.42
N MET A 36 5.52 1.04 -15.64
CA MET A 36 4.56 0.06 -16.14
C MET A 36 3.19 0.69 -16.40
N VAL A 37 2.70 1.62 -15.55
CA VAL A 37 1.46 2.37 -15.86
C VAL A 37 1.63 3.18 -17.15
N LEU A 38 2.76 3.87 -17.34
CA LEU A 38 3.00 4.64 -18.56
C LEU A 38 3.10 3.74 -19.80
N PHE A 39 3.69 2.55 -19.66
CA PHE A 39 3.70 1.54 -20.71
C PHE A 39 2.30 1.06 -21.06
N GLU A 40 1.44 0.75 -20.07
CA GLU A 40 0.06 0.35 -20.34
C GLU A 40 -0.72 1.49 -21.02
N VAL A 41 -0.55 2.74 -20.55
CA VAL A 41 -1.18 3.91 -21.16
C VAL A 41 -0.74 4.11 -22.62
N SER A 42 0.54 3.88 -22.94
CA SER A 42 1.03 4.03 -24.32
C SER A 42 0.57 2.92 -25.27
N HIS A 43 0.12 1.77 -24.74
CA HIS A 43 -0.36 0.63 -25.52
C HIS A 43 -1.89 0.48 -25.46
N PHE A 44 -2.59 1.36 -24.74
CA PHE A 44 -4.03 1.29 -24.56
C PHE A 44 -4.78 1.55 -25.88
N VAL A 45 -5.58 0.57 -26.27
CA VAL A 45 -6.52 0.63 -27.39
C VAL A 45 -7.94 0.76 -26.81
N PRO A 46 -8.61 1.92 -26.94
CA PRO A 46 -9.90 2.19 -26.30
C PRO A 46 -11.03 1.26 -26.72
N GLU A 47 -10.98 0.73 -27.95
CA GLU A 47 -12.02 -0.12 -28.52
C GLU A 47 -11.97 -1.56 -27.99
N LYS A 48 -10.97 -1.89 -27.16
CA LYS A 48 -10.78 -3.23 -26.60
C LYS A 48 -10.96 -3.24 -25.08
N PRO A 49 -11.55 -4.30 -24.50
CA PRO A 49 -11.57 -4.47 -23.05
C PRO A 49 -10.15 -4.50 -22.45
N LEU A 50 -9.97 -3.99 -21.24
CA LEU A 50 -8.65 -3.95 -20.58
C LEU A 50 -8.04 -5.35 -20.39
N TYR A 51 -8.87 -6.37 -20.13
CA TYR A 51 -8.41 -7.74 -19.89
C TYR A 51 -7.89 -8.44 -21.15
N GLU A 52 -8.19 -7.94 -22.35
CA GLU A 52 -7.67 -8.50 -23.61
C GLU A 52 -6.31 -7.92 -24.01
N GLN A 53 -5.85 -6.90 -23.30
CA GLN A 53 -4.65 -6.13 -23.65
C GLN A 53 -3.45 -6.43 -22.74
N GLY A 54 -3.60 -7.39 -21.82
CA GLY A 54 -2.55 -7.78 -20.88
C GLY A 54 -2.25 -6.74 -19.79
N PHE A 55 -3.20 -5.81 -19.54
CA PHE A 55 -3.03 -4.77 -18.53
C PHE A 55 -3.37 -5.29 -17.14
N ILE A 56 -2.55 -4.90 -16.16
CA ILE A 56 -2.78 -5.21 -14.75
C ILE A 56 -2.88 -3.94 -13.92
N LEU A 57 -2.24 -2.82 -14.28
CA LEU A 57 -2.20 -1.63 -13.43
C LEU A 57 -3.35 -0.67 -13.70
N ILE A 58 -3.69 -0.40 -14.96
CA ILE A 58 -4.86 0.43 -15.31
C ILE A 58 -6.14 -0.16 -14.70
N GLN A 59 -6.26 -1.49 -14.60
CA GLN A 59 -7.38 -2.16 -13.95
C GLN A 59 -7.50 -1.80 -12.45
N HIS A 60 -6.37 -1.71 -11.74
CA HIS A 60 -6.37 -1.28 -10.34
C HIS A 60 -6.81 0.19 -10.22
N LEU A 61 -6.34 1.07 -11.12
CA LEU A 61 -6.70 2.49 -11.10
C LEU A 61 -8.17 2.73 -11.47
N ALA A 62 -8.68 1.98 -12.45
CA ALA A 62 -10.08 1.99 -12.84
C ALA A 62 -10.98 1.52 -11.69
N THR A 63 -10.58 0.49 -10.93
CA THR A 63 -11.32 0.05 -9.73
C THR A 63 -11.44 1.15 -8.67
N LEU A 64 -10.44 2.02 -8.56
CA LEU A 64 -10.50 3.21 -7.69
C LEU A 64 -11.39 4.35 -8.25
N GLY A 65 -12.07 4.14 -9.37
CA GLY A 65 -12.97 5.10 -10.00
C GLY A 65 -12.26 6.19 -10.81
N TYR A 66 -10.97 6.03 -11.14
CA TYR A 66 -10.27 6.97 -12.01
C TYR A 66 -10.52 6.64 -13.47
N GLY A 67 -10.93 7.62 -14.29
CA GLY A 67 -10.94 7.47 -15.76
C GLY A 67 -11.92 6.43 -16.31
N ILE A 68 -12.82 5.91 -15.47
CA ILE A 68 -13.82 4.90 -15.78
C ILE A 68 -15.23 5.47 -15.59
N GLY A 69 -16.20 5.00 -16.37
CA GLY A 69 -17.60 5.38 -16.29
C GLY A 69 -18.55 4.17 -16.30
N PRO A 70 -19.83 4.39 -16.65
CA PRO A 70 -20.85 3.34 -16.68
C PRO A 70 -20.45 2.15 -17.55
N GLY A 71 -20.78 0.93 -17.10
CA GLY A 71 -20.43 -0.32 -17.78
C GLY A 71 -18.94 -0.67 -17.76
N GLY A 72 -18.12 0.14 -17.08
CA GLY A 72 -16.67 -0.03 -17.02
C GLY A 72 -15.92 0.55 -18.21
N GLU A 73 -16.57 1.43 -18.98
CA GLU A 73 -15.95 2.13 -20.10
C GLU A 73 -14.86 3.09 -19.63
N ILE A 74 -13.71 3.07 -20.30
CA ILE A 74 -12.60 3.99 -20.01
C ILE A 74 -12.84 5.31 -20.72
N THR A 75 -13.29 6.31 -19.95
CA THR A 75 -13.67 7.64 -20.47
C THR A 75 -12.49 8.61 -20.55
N SER A 76 -11.42 8.38 -19.78
CA SER A 76 -10.21 9.21 -19.82
C SER A 76 -8.97 8.46 -19.33
N THR A 77 -7.86 8.61 -20.05
CA THR A 77 -6.55 8.05 -19.65
C THR A 77 -5.68 9.05 -18.88
N VAL A 78 -6.11 10.31 -18.76
CA VAL A 78 -5.34 11.38 -18.09
C VAL A 78 -5.02 11.04 -16.63
N PRO A 79 -5.95 10.50 -15.81
CA PRO A 79 -5.62 10.08 -14.44
C PRO A 79 -4.56 8.99 -14.39
N TYR A 80 -4.58 8.03 -15.32
CA TYR A 80 -3.59 6.95 -15.37
C TYR A 80 -2.21 7.49 -15.74
N PHE A 81 -2.14 8.37 -16.74
CA PHE A 81 -0.90 9.06 -17.10
C PHE A 81 -0.33 9.85 -15.91
N ALA A 82 -1.17 10.60 -15.19
CA ALA A 82 -0.75 11.36 -14.02
C ALA A 82 -0.19 10.46 -12.92
N VAL A 83 -0.86 9.34 -12.60
CA VAL A 83 -0.37 8.34 -11.65
C VAL A 83 1.00 7.80 -12.07
N GLY A 84 1.15 7.43 -13.35
CA GLY A 84 2.41 6.93 -13.90
C GLY A 84 3.57 7.93 -13.74
N VAL A 85 3.34 9.20 -14.11
CA VAL A 85 4.35 10.26 -13.99
C VAL A 85 4.71 10.54 -12.53
N ILE A 86 3.72 10.64 -11.63
CA ILE A 86 3.98 10.90 -10.20
C ILE A 86 4.85 9.81 -9.59
N HIS A 87 4.54 8.54 -9.88
CA HIS A 87 5.35 7.41 -9.38
C HIS A 87 6.75 7.44 -10.00
N LEU A 88 6.88 7.64 -11.31
CA LEU A 88 8.18 7.66 -11.98
C LEU A 88 9.09 8.75 -11.41
N ILE A 89 8.58 9.97 -11.19
CA ILE A 89 9.36 11.07 -10.59
C ILE A 89 9.70 10.77 -9.12
N SER A 90 8.74 10.26 -8.35
CA SER A 90 8.98 9.90 -6.94
C SER A 90 10.05 8.83 -6.79
N SER A 91 10.12 7.88 -7.73
CA SER A 91 11.14 6.83 -7.76
C SER A 91 12.57 7.37 -7.85
N ALA A 92 12.77 8.49 -8.58
CA ALA A 92 14.09 9.11 -8.70
C ALA A 92 14.56 9.70 -7.36
N VAL A 93 13.63 10.30 -6.59
CA VAL A 93 13.91 10.83 -5.25
C VAL A 93 14.30 9.70 -4.29
N LEU A 94 13.54 8.61 -4.30
CA LEU A 94 13.84 7.42 -3.50
C LEU A 94 15.18 6.77 -3.91
N GLY A 95 15.40 6.59 -5.22
CA GLY A 95 16.65 6.04 -5.74
C GLY A 95 17.86 6.88 -5.34
N PHE A 96 17.75 8.21 -5.42
CA PHE A 96 18.81 9.13 -4.98
C PHE A 96 19.12 8.97 -3.48
N GLY A 97 18.10 8.99 -2.61
CA GLY A 97 18.27 8.79 -1.18
C GLY A 97 18.88 7.42 -0.85
N GLY A 98 18.43 6.37 -1.54
CA GLY A 98 18.94 5.00 -1.39
C GLY A 98 20.41 4.86 -1.77
N ILE A 99 20.83 5.45 -2.90
CA ILE A 99 22.24 5.46 -3.34
C ILE A 99 23.10 6.24 -2.36
N TYR A 100 22.64 7.43 -1.93
CA TYR A 100 23.35 8.25 -0.96
C TYR A 100 23.63 7.47 0.33
N HIS A 101 22.59 6.90 0.95
CA HIS A 101 22.76 6.16 2.21
C HIS A 101 23.53 4.84 2.06
N SER A 102 23.52 4.23 0.87
CA SER A 102 24.28 3.00 0.63
C SER A 102 25.80 3.26 0.48
N LEU A 103 26.17 4.37 -0.18
CA LEU A 103 27.54 4.59 -0.67
C LEU A 103 28.27 5.78 -0.04
N LEU A 104 27.57 6.85 0.33
CA LEU A 104 28.17 8.14 0.74
C LEU A 104 27.86 8.51 2.19
N GLY A 105 26.67 8.14 2.68
CA GLY A 105 26.26 8.38 4.06
C GLY A 105 27.08 7.55 5.06
N PRO A 106 26.90 7.80 6.37
CA PRO A 106 27.58 7.02 7.40
C PRO A 106 27.13 5.56 7.37
N ASP A 107 28.05 4.64 7.64
CA ASP A 107 27.76 3.19 7.62
C ASP A 107 26.79 2.77 8.75
N THR A 108 26.87 3.47 9.88
CA THR A 108 26.07 3.29 11.10
C THR A 108 25.44 4.62 11.52
N LEU A 109 24.26 4.58 12.12
CA LEU A 109 23.50 5.79 12.50
C LEU A 109 23.50 6.04 14.01
N GLU A 110 23.92 5.07 14.81
CA GLU A 110 23.76 5.03 16.27
C GLU A 110 24.47 6.17 16.99
N GLU A 111 25.68 6.54 16.54
CA GLU A 111 26.49 7.58 17.20
C GLU A 111 26.09 8.98 16.76
N SER A 112 25.88 9.18 15.45
CA SER A 112 25.61 10.51 14.88
C SER A 112 24.14 10.91 14.98
N PHE A 113 23.22 9.93 14.96
CA PHE A 113 21.78 10.16 14.89
C PHE A 113 21.01 9.17 15.81
N PRO A 114 21.05 9.33 17.14
CA PRO A 114 20.47 8.36 18.08
C PRO A 114 18.98 8.07 17.89
N PHE A 115 18.21 9.04 17.37
CA PHE A 115 16.80 8.83 17.02
C PHE A 115 16.64 7.81 15.88
N PHE A 116 17.54 7.80 14.89
CA PHE A 116 17.47 6.92 13.72
C PHE A 116 18.28 5.63 13.87
N GLY A 117 19.36 5.63 14.67
CA GLY A 117 20.12 4.41 14.98
C GLY A 117 19.34 3.41 15.83
N TYR A 118 19.67 2.13 15.72
CA TYR A 118 18.98 1.06 16.44
C TYR A 118 19.87 -0.15 16.68
N ASP A 119 19.57 -0.91 17.74
CA ASP A 119 20.05 -2.27 17.94
C ASP A 119 18.85 -3.22 17.78
N TRP A 120 19.00 -4.28 17.00
CA TRP A 120 17.99 -5.33 16.85
C TRP A 120 17.55 -5.95 18.18
N ARG A 121 18.40 -5.88 19.21
CA ARG A 121 18.13 -6.37 20.56
C ARG A 121 17.39 -5.37 21.43
N ASP A 122 17.37 -4.09 21.06
CA ASP A 122 16.57 -3.07 21.75
C ASP A 122 15.09 -3.27 21.40
N LYS A 123 14.43 -4.05 22.25
CA LYS A 123 13.00 -4.36 22.13
C LYS A 123 12.13 -3.09 22.07
N ASN A 124 12.52 -2.03 22.78
CA ASN A 124 11.74 -0.78 22.84
C ASN A 124 11.90 0.02 21.54
N LYS A 125 13.13 0.10 21.00
CA LYS A 125 13.34 0.75 19.69
C LYS A 125 12.65 -0.03 18.57
N MET A 126 12.66 -1.36 18.62
CA MET A 126 11.95 -2.20 17.65
C MET A 126 10.43 -1.98 17.69
N THR A 127 9.79 -1.95 18.86
CA THR A 127 8.35 -1.66 18.95
C THR A 127 8.02 -0.23 18.55
N THR A 128 8.90 0.73 18.84
CA THR A 128 8.72 2.13 18.39
C THR A 128 8.70 2.24 16.87
N ILE A 129 9.68 1.63 16.18
CA ILE A 129 9.75 1.62 14.72
C ILE A 129 8.53 0.92 14.12
N LEU A 130 8.14 -0.26 14.66
CA LEU A 130 6.93 -0.96 14.26
C LEU A 130 5.70 -0.07 14.41
N GLY A 131 5.54 0.60 15.55
CA GLY A 131 4.37 1.40 15.85
C GLY A 131 4.22 2.61 14.93
N ILE A 132 5.32 3.27 14.56
CA ILE A 132 5.32 4.34 13.56
C ILE A 132 4.84 3.80 12.20
N HIS A 133 5.37 2.66 11.75
CA HIS A 133 4.93 2.05 10.48
C HIS A 133 3.46 1.62 10.50
N LEU A 134 2.96 1.11 11.62
CA LEU A 134 1.52 0.79 11.78
C LEU A 134 0.65 2.05 11.63
N CYS A 135 1.05 3.18 12.22
CA CYS A 135 0.34 4.45 12.04
C CYS A 135 0.34 4.91 10.56
N LEU A 136 1.46 4.75 9.84
CA LEU A 136 1.55 5.06 8.41
C LEU A 136 0.65 4.13 7.57
N LEU A 137 0.63 2.83 7.88
CA LEU A 137 -0.25 1.85 7.22
C LEU A 137 -1.73 2.17 7.48
N GLY A 138 -2.10 2.51 8.71
CA GLY A 138 -3.47 2.91 9.05
C GLY A 138 -3.89 4.19 8.33
N THR A 139 -2.97 5.15 8.16
CA THR A 139 -3.20 6.33 7.32
C THR A 139 -3.44 5.93 5.86
N GLY A 140 -2.66 4.98 5.32
CA GLY A 140 -2.87 4.42 3.98
C GLY A 140 -4.26 3.79 3.79
N ALA A 141 -4.76 3.04 4.78
CA ALA A 141 -6.12 2.50 4.75
C ALA A 141 -7.18 3.61 4.71
N PHE A 142 -7.00 4.69 5.48
CA PHE A 142 -7.89 5.84 5.45
C PHE A 142 -7.85 6.62 4.13
N LEU A 143 -6.74 6.62 3.38
CA LEU A 143 -6.71 7.23 2.05
C LEU A 143 -7.71 6.57 1.09
N LEU A 144 -7.87 5.24 1.15
CA LEU A 144 -8.91 4.54 0.37
C LEU A 144 -10.32 4.93 0.83
N VAL A 145 -10.54 5.01 2.15
CA VAL A 145 -11.83 5.44 2.71
C VAL A 145 -12.18 6.85 2.24
N ILE A 146 -11.22 7.77 2.31
CA ILE A 146 -11.40 9.16 1.85
C ILE A 146 -11.71 9.18 0.35
N LYS A 147 -11.00 8.38 -0.46
CA LYS A 147 -11.28 8.25 -1.90
C LYS A 147 -12.72 7.83 -2.16
N ALA A 148 -13.16 6.75 -1.52
CA ALA A 148 -14.47 6.15 -1.76
C ALA A 148 -15.64 6.98 -1.21
N MET A 149 -15.44 7.68 -0.09
CA MET A 149 -16.51 8.44 0.55
C MET A 149 -16.60 9.89 0.07
N TYR A 150 -15.46 10.52 -0.27
CA TYR A 150 -15.39 11.98 -0.44
C TYR A 150 -14.72 12.44 -1.74
N LEU A 151 -13.89 11.63 -2.39
CA LEU A 151 -13.14 12.05 -3.59
C LEU A 151 -13.53 11.23 -4.83
N GLY A 152 -14.69 11.50 -5.38
CA GLY A 152 -15.16 10.90 -6.64
C GLY A 152 -15.63 9.44 -6.55
N GLY A 153 -15.55 8.79 -5.38
CA GLY A 153 -16.08 7.43 -5.20
C GLY A 153 -15.14 6.32 -5.69
N VAL A 154 -15.69 5.14 -5.91
CA VAL A 154 -15.00 3.94 -6.40
C VAL A 154 -15.90 3.20 -7.38
N TYR A 155 -15.34 2.39 -8.29
CA TYR A 155 -16.13 1.63 -9.24
C TYR A 155 -16.84 0.47 -8.53
N ASP A 156 -18.18 0.43 -8.62
CA ASP A 156 -18.99 -0.66 -8.08
C ASP A 156 -19.65 -1.42 -9.22
N THR A 157 -19.21 -2.66 -9.45
CA THR A 157 -19.80 -3.56 -10.45
C THR A 157 -21.25 -3.95 -10.14
N TRP A 158 -21.70 -3.77 -8.90
CA TRP A 158 -23.05 -4.11 -8.43
C TRP A 158 -23.97 -2.89 -8.33
N ALA A 159 -23.56 -1.73 -8.84
CA ALA A 159 -24.40 -0.54 -8.85
C ALA A 159 -25.76 -0.82 -9.56
N PRO A 160 -26.89 -0.27 -9.03
CA PRO A 160 -28.20 -0.48 -9.65
C PRO A 160 -28.25 0.06 -11.08
N GLY A 161 -28.63 -0.80 -12.04
CA GLY A 161 -28.65 -0.46 -13.47
C GLY A 161 -27.39 -0.81 -14.25
N GLY A 162 -26.37 -1.37 -13.59
CA GLY A 162 -25.09 -1.75 -14.18
C GLY A 162 -23.93 -1.08 -13.46
N GLY A 163 -22.72 -1.62 -13.61
CA GLY A 163 -21.54 -1.12 -12.90
C GLY A 163 -21.23 0.35 -13.21
N ASP A 164 -20.92 1.14 -12.19
CA ASP A 164 -20.58 2.55 -12.33
C ASP A 164 -19.76 3.04 -11.13
N VAL A 165 -19.14 4.21 -11.26
CA VAL A 165 -18.46 4.89 -10.15
C VAL A 165 -19.49 5.51 -9.22
N ARG A 166 -19.40 5.20 -7.92
CA ARG A 166 -20.28 5.80 -6.92
C ARG A 166 -19.56 6.11 -5.62
N TYR A 167 -20.13 7.08 -4.90
CA TYR A 167 -19.75 7.36 -3.52
C TYR A 167 -20.28 6.28 -2.58
N ILE A 168 -19.46 5.90 -1.59
CA ILE A 168 -19.87 5.01 -0.51
C ILE A 168 -20.27 5.85 0.70
N THR A 169 -21.56 6.17 0.81
CA THR A 169 -22.07 7.09 1.85
C THR A 169 -22.39 6.40 3.17
N THR A 170 -22.59 5.08 3.16
CA THR A 170 -23.01 4.29 4.32
C THR A 170 -22.13 3.05 4.50
N PRO A 171 -20.81 3.20 4.75
CA PRO A 171 -19.92 2.06 4.97
C PRO A 171 -20.34 1.23 6.18
N THR A 172 -20.16 -0.08 6.11
CA THR A 172 -20.57 -1.00 7.18
C THR A 172 -19.64 -0.87 8.39
N LEU A 173 -20.12 -0.28 9.48
CA LEU A 173 -19.36 -0.15 10.72
C LEU A 173 -19.69 -1.24 11.74
N ASN A 174 -20.72 -2.05 11.50
CA ASN A 174 -21.13 -3.12 12.43
C ASN A 174 -20.00 -4.17 12.58
N PRO A 175 -19.39 -4.31 13.76
CA PRO A 175 -18.26 -5.23 13.96
C PRO A 175 -18.66 -6.70 13.75
N ILE A 176 -19.93 -7.05 14.00
CA ILE A 176 -20.39 -8.43 13.80
C ILE A 176 -20.30 -8.83 12.32
N VAL A 177 -20.57 -7.89 11.40
CA VAL A 177 -20.44 -8.13 9.96
C VAL A 177 -18.96 -8.18 9.56
N ILE A 178 -18.20 -7.15 9.92
CA ILE A 178 -16.79 -7.00 9.52
C ILE A 178 -15.91 -8.14 10.05
N PHE A 179 -15.95 -8.40 11.35
CA PHE A 179 -15.19 -9.50 11.94
C PHE A 179 -15.83 -10.87 11.63
N GLY A 180 -17.12 -10.89 11.29
CA GLY A 180 -17.79 -12.10 10.79
C GLY A 180 -17.06 -12.71 9.59
N TYR A 181 -16.57 -11.89 8.65
CA TYR A 181 -15.76 -12.37 7.52
C TYR A 181 -14.46 -13.08 7.97
N VAL A 182 -13.80 -12.59 9.02
CA VAL A 182 -12.53 -13.16 9.52
C VAL A 182 -12.72 -14.55 10.14
N PHE A 183 -13.90 -14.85 10.67
CA PHE A 183 -14.20 -16.13 11.32
C PHE A 183 -14.99 -17.10 10.44
N ARG A 184 -15.29 -16.73 9.18
CA ARG A 184 -15.92 -17.64 8.22
C ARG A 184 -14.98 -18.76 7.79
N SER A 185 -15.56 -19.89 7.41
CA SER A 185 -14.84 -21.02 6.82
C SER A 185 -14.18 -20.60 5.49
N PRO A 186 -12.96 -21.07 5.20
CA PRO A 186 -12.32 -20.85 3.90
C PRO A 186 -12.81 -21.81 2.81
N PHE A 187 -13.70 -22.75 3.12
CA PHE A 187 -14.20 -23.75 2.16
C PHE A 187 -15.33 -23.20 1.27
N GLY A 188 -15.64 -23.97 0.22
CA GLY A 188 -16.68 -23.61 -0.75
C GLY A 188 -18.04 -23.36 -0.09
N GLY A 189 -18.72 -22.29 -0.50
CA GLY A 189 -19.97 -21.82 0.07
C GLY A 189 -19.82 -20.70 1.11
N ASP A 190 -18.69 -20.62 1.81
CA ASP A 190 -18.41 -19.57 2.81
C ASP A 190 -17.34 -18.57 2.35
N GLY A 191 -16.16 -19.05 1.93
CA GLY A 191 -15.13 -18.24 1.27
C GLY A 191 -14.36 -17.22 2.12
N TRP A 192 -14.41 -17.31 3.46
CA TRP A 192 -13.66 -16.41 4.38
C TRP A 192 -13.79 -14.92 3.99
N VAL A 193 -12.70 -14.15 3.99
CA VAL A 193 -12.68 -12.73 3.56
C VAL A 193 -12.84 -12.54 2.06
N VAL A 194 -12.63 -13.59 1.25
CA VAL A 194 -12.79 -13.55 -0.22
C VAL A 194 -14.28 -13.43 -0.61
N ALA A 195 -15.19 -13.78 0.29
CA ALA A 195 -16.62 -13.69 0.08
C ALA A 195 -17.21 -12.27 0.21
N VAL A 196 -16.39 -11.25 0.50
CA VAL A 196 -16.86 -9.86 0.50
C VAL A 196 -17.40 -9.50 -0.88
N ASN A 197 -18.62 -8.97 -0.93
CA ASN A 197 -19.38 -8.84 -2.18
C ASN A 197 -20.04 -7.48 -2.40
N ASN A 198 -19.75 -6.50 -1.54
CA ASN A 198 -20.28 -5.14 -1.67
C ASN A 198 -19.22 -4.11 -1.21
N MET A 199 -19.33 -2.88 -1.70
CA MET A 199 -18.35 -1.83 -1.42
C MET A 199 -18.48 -1.26 0.00
N GLU A 200 -19.68 -1.28 0.59
CA GLU A 200 -19.93 -0.83 1.96
C GLU A 200 -19.10 -1.61 2.97
N ASP A 201 -19.01 -2.94 2.82
CA ASP A 201 -18.21 -3.82 3.65
C ASP A 201 -16.71 -3.65 3.39
N ILE A 202 -16.29 -3.44 2.13
CA ILE A 202 -14.88 -3.18 1.79
C ILE A 202 -14.40 -1.89 2.45
N ILE A 203 -15.15 -0.80 2.30
CA ILE A 203 -14.78 0.50 2.87
C ILE A 203 -14.92 0.48 4.40
N GLY A 204 -15.99 -0.14 4.93
CA GLY A 204 -16.17 -0.36 6.36
C GLY A 204 -15.02 -1.17 6.99
N GLY A 205 -14.56 -2.22 6.33
CA GLY A 205 -13.40 -3.01 6.73
C GLY A 205 -12.12 -2.18 6.77
N HIS A 206 -11.88 -1.32 5.78
CA HIS A 206 -10.70 -0.43 5.77
C HIS A 206 -10.76 0.64 6.86
N ILE A 207 -11.95 1.10 7.27
CA ILE A 207 -12.11 1.95 8.46
C ILE A 207 -11.62 1.20 9.70
N TRP A 208 -12.06 -0.05 9.90
CA TRP A 208 -11.60 -0.87 11.02
C TRP A 208 -10.10 -1.14 10.99
N VAL A 209 -9.54 -1.50 9.82
CA VAL A 209 -8.08 -1.67 9.64
C VAL A 209 -7.34 -0.39 9.97
N GLY A 210 -7.81 0.77 9.49
CA GLY A 210 -7.23 2.07 9.79
C GLY A 210 -7.17 2.37 11.29
N VAL A 211 -8.30 2.19 11.99
CA VAL A 211 -8.38 2.39 13.44
C VAL A 211 -7.47 1.42 14.20
N LEU A 212 -7.50 0.12 13.87
CA LEU A 212 -6.70 -0.90 14.54
C LEU A 212 -5.20 -0.68 14.34
N CYS A 213 -4.77 -0.34 13.12
CA CYS A 213 -3.38 -0.04 12.83
C CYS A 213 -2.88 1.21 13.58
N ILE A 214 -3.65 2.30 13.60
CA ILE A 214 -3.23 3.52 14.31
C ILE A 214 -3.22 3.30 15.83
N THR A 215 -4.27 2.70 16.39
CA THR A 215 -4.34 2.44 17.83
C THR A 215 -3.27 1.44 18.28
N GLY A 216 -3.05 0.37 17.52
CA GLY A 216 -1.96 -0.58 17.73
C GLY A 216 -0.58 0.06 17.55
N GLY A 217 -0.44 0.99 16.60
CA GLY A 217 0.78 1.75 16.38
C GLY A 217 1.13 2.64 17.57
N ILE A 218 0.16 3.42 18.06
CA ILE A 218 0.29 4.23 19.29
C ILE A 218 0.64 3.32 20.47
N TRP A 219 -0.07 2.19 20.63
CA TRP A 219 0.23 1.21 21.66
C TRP A 219 1.69 0.74 21.61
N HIS A 220 2.20 0.34 20.44
CA HIS A 220 3.58 -0.14 20.30
C HIS A 220 4.64 0.95 20.48
N ILE A 221 4.31 2.23 20.23
CA ILE A 221 5.20 3.37 20.53
C ILE A 221 5.30 3.58 22.06
N PHE A 222 4.19 3.44 22.78
CA PHE A 222 4.13 3.73 24.22
C PHE A 222 4.30 2.49 25.12
N THR A 223 4.56 1.31 24.54
CA THR A 223 4.75 0.07 25.28
C THR A 223 5.99 -0.70 24.78
N LYS A 224 6.41 -1.66 25.60
CA LYS A 224 7.48 -2.62 25.29
C LYS A 224 6.92 -4.04 25.38
N PRO A 225 7.57 -5.03 24.74
CA PRO A 225 7.14 -6.42 24.86
C PRO A 225 7.04 -6.84 26.32
N PHE A 226 5.97 -7.58 26.63
CA PHE A 226 5.79 -8.18 27.94
C PHE A 226 6.85 -9.25 28.21
N SER A 227 6.88 -9.77 29.43
CA SER A 227 7.84 -10.80 29.82
C SER A 227 7.58 -12.17 29.19
N TRP A 228 6.32 -12.44 28.83
CA TRP A 228 5.86 -13.69 28.23
C TRP A 228 6.02 -13.69 26.72
#